data_AF-A0A7W1HXK2-F1
#
_entry.id   AF-A0A7W1HXK2-F1
#
_cell.length_a   1.000
_cell.length_b   1.000
_cell.length_c   1.000
_cell.angle_alpha   90.00
_cell.angle_beta   90.00
_cell.angle_gamma   90.00
#
_symmetry.space_group_name_H-M   'P 1'
#
loop_
_entity.id
_entity.type
_entity.pdbx_description
1 polymer ?
#
loop_
_entity_poly.entity_id
_entity_poly.type
_entity_poly.pdbx_seq_one_letter_code
_entity_poly.pdbx_strand_id
1 'polypeptide(L)'
;MHRPWFPGRSQRAGAPVEGDTALGTLQLGQPAWISGRTGSPVVSDLRSRDIAAGGQGAPLASIFDVLLFGGGEETRAALNLGGIANLTVVPGGEAEDPAFAFDVGPANALLDAAVEYLTDGSESYDKDGRRAARGEIHEGLLCSLLEEPYYRLGPPKSTGKELFNLPYLLERLAPFGDLGADDLAATVTALTSRTVADALERYDVPEVVASGGGTSNPTLMGMLQEDVPRVRLRTIEDWGIPSGAKEAYAFALIGFLSVHGLPGNVPSCTGARSAVVLGSITPGRSPLVLPDPVSRAPGHLRIEASVPSI
;
A
#
# COMPACT_ATOMS: atom_id res chain seq x y z
N MET A 1 -3.26 39.82 -14.75
CA MET A 1 -3.88 38.71 -15.52
C MET A 1 -3.07 37.45 -15.27
N HIS A 2 -3.34 36.75 -14.17
CA HIS A 2 -2.71 35.47 -13.85
C HIS A 2 -3.47 34.36 -14.58
N ARG A 3 -2.79 33.65 -15.48
CA ARG A 3 -3.30 32.41 -16.06
C ARG A 3 -3.01 31.26 -15.09
N PRO A 4 -3.99 30.41 -14.74
CA PRO A 4 -3.75 29.22 -13.95
C PRO A 4 -2.98 28.20 -14.80
N TRP A 5 -1.94 27.62 -14.21
CA TRP A 5 -1.12 26.55 -14.76
C TRP A 5 -1.82 25.22 -14.49
N PHE A 6 -2.54 24.70 -15.49
CA PHE A 6 -2.90 23.28 -15.54
C PHE A 6 -3.00 22.84 -17.02
N PRO A 7 -2.05 22.03 -17.50
CA PRO A 7 -2.34 21.01 -18.49
C PRO A 7 -2.38 19.65 -17.78
N GLY A 8 -3.38 18.83 -18.13
CA GLY A 8 -3.70 17.60 -17.43
C GLY A 8 -2.69 16.46 -17.56
N ARG A 9 -2.78 15.57 -16.57
CA ARG A 9 -2.39 14.14 -16.45
C ARG A 9 -1.71 13.89 -15.08
N SER A 10 -2.28 12.91 -14.37
CA SER A 10 -1.92 12.34 -13.06
C SER A 10 -1.82 13.31 -11.87
N GLN A 11 -2.85 13.31 -11.02
CA GLN A 11 -2.80 13.90 -9.69
C GLN A 11 -2.52 12.79 -8.69
N ARG A 12 -1.25 12.62 -8.29
CA ARG A 12 -0.89 11.83 -7.11
C ARG A 12 -1.20 12.63 -5.86
N ALA A 13 -1.50 11.96 -4.75
CA ALA A 13 -1.61 12.61 -3.45
C ALA A 13 -0.26 13.24 -3.04
N GLY A 14 -0.12 14.54 -3.32
CA GLY A 14 0.85 15.43 -2.69
C GLY A 14 2.16 15.72 -3.42
N ALA A 15 2.36 15.30 -4.67
CA ALA A 15 3.62 15.45 -5.40
C ALA A 15 3.42 16.03 -6.83
N PRO A 16 4.09 17.12 -7.23
CA PRO A 16 4.18 17.49 -8.65
C PRO A 16 4.97 16.41 -9.41
N VAL A 17 4.54 16.06 -10.62
CA VAL A 17 5.16 15.03 -11.47
C VAL A 17 5.41 15.61 -12.87
N GLU A 18 6.53 15.27 -13.49
CA GLU A 18 6.81 15.53 -14.92
C GLU A 18 7.14 14.21 -15.62
N GLY A 19 6.28 13.80 -16.57
CA GLY A 19 6.32 12.43 -17.10
C GLY A 19 6.08 11.40 -16.00
N ASP A 20 7.00 10.44 -15.85
CA ASP A 20 6.98 9.46 -14.75
C ASP A 20 7.82 9.90 -13.54
N THR A 21 8.36 11.12 -13.53
CA THR A 21 9.30 11.58 -12.48
C THR A 21 8.55 12.37 -11.42
N ALA A 22 8.61 11.92 -10.16
CA ALA A 22 8.17 12.72 -9.02
C ALA A 22 9.14 13.90 -8.80
N LEU A 23 8.62 15.12 -8.75
CA LEU A 23 9.40 16.36 -8.61
C LEU A 23 9.39 16.93 -7.19
N GLY A 24 8.51 16.44 -6.33
CA GLY A 24 8.43 16.90 -4.94
C GLY A 24 7.35 16.17 -4.18
N THR A 25 7.19 16.49 -2.90
CA THR A 25 6.16 15.90 -2.06
C THR A 25 5.88 16.81 -0.88
N LEU A 26 4.65 16.81 -0.35
CA LEU A 26 4.29 17.56 0.84
C LEU A 26 3.74 16.61 1.91
N GLN A 27 4.52 16.36 2.96
CA GLN A 27 4.02 15.76 4.20
C GLN A 27 3.79 16.84 5.25
N LEU A 28 2.58 16.86 5.81
CA LEU A 28 2.23 17.77 6.90
C LEU A 28 2.41 17.07 8.26
N GLY A 29 2.48 17.88 9.31
CA GLY A 29 2.80 17.45 10.67
C GLY A 29 4.09 18.09 11.14
N GLN A 30 4.00 19.25 11.79
CA GLN A 30 5.17 20.06 12.14
C GLN A 30 6.04 19.33 13.21
N PRO A 31 7.24 18.84 12.85
CA PRO A 31 8.05 18.03 13.75
C PRO A 31 8.48 18.78 15.03
N ALA A 32 8.60 20.11 14.98
CA ALA A 32 8.89 20.90 16.18
C ALA A 32 7.80 20.78 17.27
N TRP A 33 6.52 20.71 16.88
CA TRP A 33 5.42 20.52 17.85
C TRP A 33 5.40 19.09 18.40
N ILE A 34 5.69 18.10 17.57
CA ILE A 34 5.75 16.69 17.97
C ILE A 34 6.92 16.50 18.96
N SER A 35 8.10 17.01 18.62
CA SER A 35 9.27 17.01 19.51
C SER A 35 8.98 17.76 20.82
N GLY A 36 8.39 18.97 20.77
CA GLY A 36 8.06 19.75 21.97
C GLY A 36 7.12 19.02 22.94
N ARG A 37 6.11 18.30 22.39
CA ARG A 37 5.13 17.54 23.18
C ARG A 37 5.69 16.22 23.73
N THR A 38 6.46 15.49 22.94
CA THR A 38 6.97 14.16 23.31
C THR A 38 8.31 14.22 24.05
N GLY A 39 9.04 15.32 23.90
CA GLY A 39 10.42 15.47 24.38
C GLY A 39 11.46 14.68 23.58
N SER A 40 11.03 13.88 22.61
CA SER A 40 11.88 12.95 21.84
C SER A 40 12.33 13.55 20.52
N PRO A 41 13.51 13.17 19.99
CA PRO A 41 13.88 13.46 18.61
C PRO A 41 12.83 12.91 17.64
N VAL A 42 12.57 13.65 16.57
CA VAL A 42 11.57 13.27 15.55
C VAL A 42 12.25 13.17 14.19
N VAL A 43 12.14 12.00 13.56
CA VAL A 43 12.46 11.83 12.14
C VAL A 43 11.19 12.13 11.33
N SER A 44 11.26 13.10 10.42
CA SER A 44 10.14 13.54 9.57
C SER A 44 10.55 13.66 8.11
N ASP A 45 9.61 14.01 7.22
CA ASP A 45 9.88 14.28 5.79
C ASP A 45 10.55 13.09 5.07
N LEU A 46 10.04 11.89 5.34
CA LEU A 46 10.67 10.63 4.93
C LEU A 46 10.75 10.46 3.41
N ARG A 47 9.77 10.99 2.67
CA ARG A 47 9.64 10.77 1.22
C ARG A 47 10.57 11.63 0.38
N SER A 48 10.90 12.83 0.85
CA SER A 48 11.67 13.81 0.09
C SER A 48 13.08 13.33 -0.28
N ARG A 49 13.72 12.54 0.60
CA ARG A 49 15.04 11.94 0.34
C ARG A 49 15.00 10.91 -0.78
N ASP A 50 13.97 10.06 -0.82
CA ASP A 50 13.79 9.08 -1.89
C ASP A 50 13.53 9.76 -3.24
N ILE A 51 12.68 10.81 -3.26
CA ILE A 51 12.43 11.62 -4.47
C ILE A 51 13.70 12.31 -4.95
N ALA A 52 14.50 12.90 -4.06
CA ALA A 52 15.79 13.48 -4.43
C ALA A 52 16.76 12.44 -5.03
N ALA A 53 16.66 11.18 -4.61
CA ALA A 53 17.38 10.05 -5.18
C ALA A 53 16.79 9.54 -6.52
N GLY A 54 15.72 10.16 -7.02
CA GLY A 54 15.03 9.81 -8.27
C GLY A 54 13.87 8.84 -8.10
N GLY A 55 13.51 8.47 -6.87
CA GLY A 55 12.37 7.60 -6.60
C GLY A 55 11.04 8.34 -6.61
N GLN A 56 9.97 7.59 -6.42
CA GLN A 56 8.60 8.13 -6.38
C GLN A 56 8.19 8.62 -4.98
N GLY A 57 9.02 8.41 -3.96
CA GLY A 57 8.68 8.66 -2.55
C GLY A 57 7.72 7.64 -1.95
N ALA A 58 7.39 6.57 -2.69
CA ALA A 58 6.47 5.50 -2.31
C ALA A 58 6.69 4.24 -3.17
N PRO A 59 6.30 3.05 -2.69
CA PRO A 59 5.96 2.74 -1.30
C PRO A 59 7.22 2.66 -0.43
N LEU A 60 7.27 3.41 0.68
CA LEU A 60 8.39 3.31 1.64
C LEU A 60 8.23 2.12 2.59
N ALA A 61 6.99 1.67 2.82
CA ALA A 61 6.72 0.52 3.69
C ALA A 61 7.33 -0.78 3.17
N SER A 62 7.74 -0.86 1.90
CA SER A 62 8.37 -2.05 1.33
C SER A 62 9.66 -2.45 2.04
N ILE A 63 10.39 -1.52 2.68
CA ILE A 63 11.55 -1.91 3.50
C ILE A 63 11.16 -2.82 4.66
N PHE A 64 9.97 -2.61 5.24
CA PHE A 64 9.46 -3.44 6.31
C PHE A 64 9.16 -4.85 5.78
N ASP A 65 8.48 -4.95 4.64
CA ASP A 65 8.12 -6.24 4.04
C ASP A 65 9.36 -7.03 3.57
N VAL A 66 10.33 -6.34 2.96
CA VAL A 66 11.61 -6.94 2.54
C VAL A 66 12.36 -7.51 3.73
N LEU A 67 12.41 -6.80 4.87
CA LEU A 67 13.07 -7.33 6.06
C LEU A 67 12.22 -8.41 6.74
N LEU A 68 10.89 -8.29 6.76
CA LEU A 68 10.02 -9.27 7.39
C LEU A 68 10.10 -10.65 6.71
N PHE A 69 10.22 -10.67 5.38
CA PHE A 69 10.33 -11.91 4.59
C PHE A 69 11.77 -12.29 4.23
N GLY A 70 12.74 -11.42 4.53
CA GLY A 70 14.14 -11.58 4.16
C GLY A 70 14.75 -12.88 4.67
N GLY A 71 15.46 -13.59 3.78
CA GLY A 71 16.11 -14.87 4.09
C GLY A 71 15.17 -16.08 4.09
N GLY A 72 13.92 -15.93 3.65
CA GLY A 72 13.00 -17.05 3.44
C GLY A 72 13.36 -17.90 2.22
N GLU A 73 13.05 -19.19 2.27
CA GLU A 73 13.29 -20.13 1.14
C GLU A 73 12.29 -19.94 -0.02
N GLU A 74 11.10 -19.41 0.26
CA GLU A 74 10.04 -19.24 -0.72
C GLU A 74 9.73 -17.75 -0.94
N THR A 75 9.37 -17.41 -2.18
CA THR A 75 8.85 -16.08 -2.52
C THR A 75 7.60 -15.77 -1.71
N ARG A 76 7.53 -14.57 -1.14
CA ARG A 76 6.35 -14.06 -0.42
C ARG A 76 5.92 -12.74 -0.99
N ALA A 77 4.63 -12.45 -0.93
CA ALA A 77 4.12 -11.11 -1.19
C ALA A 77 3.42 -10.52 0.04
N ALA A 78 3.70 -9.26 0.32
CA ALA A 78 2.91 -8.47 1.26
C ALA A 78 1.81 -7.75 0.47
N LEU A 79 0.55 -8.04 0.79
CA LEU A 79 -0.62 -7.42 0.18
C LEU A 79 -1.23 -6.40 1.15
N ASN A 80 -1.24 -5.12 0.80
CA ASN A 80 -1.95 -4.12 1.59
C ASN A 80 -3.28 -3.76 0.93
N LEU A 81 -4.39 -4.07 1.60
CA LEU A 81 -5.75 -3.77 1.19
C LEU A 81 -6.23 -2.45 1.81
N GLY A 82 -5.72 -1.33 1.31
CA GLY A 82 -6.14 0.01 1.68
C GLY A 82 -7.34 0.50 0.84
N GLY A 83 -7.33 1.77 0.44
CA GLY A 83 -8.19 2.23 -0.65
C GLY A 83 -7.75 1.63 -2.00
N ILE A 84 -6.44 1.52 -2.19
CA ILE A 84 -5.78 0.83 -3.32
C ILE A 84 -5.08 -0.41 -2.77
N ALA A 85 -5.18 -1.51 -3.49
CA ALA A 85 -4.40 -2.71 -3.24
C ALA A 85 -2.96 -2.49 -3.75
N ASN A 86 -1.96 -2.77 -2.93
CA ASN A 86 -0.57 -2.82 -3.36
C ASN A 86 0.11 -4.12 -2.92
N LEU A 87 1.07 -4.56 -3.74
CA LEU A 87 1.91 -5.72 -3.47
C LEU A 87 3.36 -5.29 -3.33
N THR A 88 4.05 -5.86 -2.35
CA THR A 88 5.52 -5.96 -2.33
C THR A 88 5.87 -7.44 -2.46
N VAL A 89 6.47 -7.83 -3.58
CA VAL A 89 6.93 -9.20 -3.83
C VAL A 89 8.39 -9.30 -3.41
N VAL A 90 8.69 -10.24 -2.52
CA VAL A 90 10.02 -10.52 -1.99
C VAL A 90 10.42 -11.93 -2.43
N PRO A 91 11.32 -12.06 -3.42
CA PRO A 91 11.84 -13.34 -3.85
C PRO A 91 12.51 -14.10 -2.69
N GLY A 92 12.27 -15.41 -2.63
CA GLY A 92 12.92 -16.30 -1.68
C GLY A 92 13.99 -17.19 -2.32
N GLY A 93 14.70 -17.93 -1.46
CA GLY A 93 15.73 -18.88 -1.89
C GLY A 93 17.02 -18.21 -2.35
N GLU A 94 17.75 -18.86 -3.26
CA GLU A 94 18.97 -18.31 -3.87
C GLU A 94 18.68 -17.29 -4.99
N ALA A 95 17.43 -16.87 -5.16
CA ALA A 95 17.07 -15.88 -6.17
C ALA A 95 17.81 -14.56 -5.92
N GLU A 96 18.57 -14.11 -6.92
CA GLU A 96 19.26 -12.81 -6.89
C GLU A 96 18.32 -11.65 -7.25
N ASP A 97 17.06 -11.94 -7.59
CA ASP A 97 16.10 -10.94 -8.03
C ASP A 97 15.74 -9.97 -6.89
N PRO A 98 15.78 -8.66 -7.14
CA PRO A 98 15.42 -7.69 -6.12
C PRO A 98 13.90 -7.71 -5.86
N ALA A 99 13.52 -7.44 -4.61
CA ALA A 99 12.11 -7.20 -4.29
C ALA A 99 11.55 -6.02 -5.10
N PHE A 100 10.29 -6.09 -5.48
CA PHE A 100 9.62 -5.04 -6.25
C PHE A 100 8.23 -4.79 -5.70
N ALA A 101 7.71 -3.58 -5.93
CA ALA A 101 6.41 -3.18 -5.43
C ALA A 101 5.61 -2.42 -6.49
N PHE A 102 4.29 -2.54 -6.42
CA PHE A 102 3.38 -1.88 -7.35
C PHE A 102 1.96 -1.85 -6.78
N ASP A 103 1.17 -0.89 -7.24
CA ASP A 103 -0.27 -0.89 -7.00
C ASP A 103 -0.93 -1.88 -7.96
N VAL A 104 -1.77 -2.76 -7.42
CA VAL A 104 -2.53 -3.76 -8.17
C VAL A 104 -3.73 -3.10 -8.85
N GLY A 105 -4.46 -2.29 -8.10
CA GLY A 105 -5.76 -1.78 -8.49
C GLY A 105 -6.58 -1.29 -7.29
N PRO A 106 -7.88 -1.04 -7.48
CA PRO A 106 -8.75 -0.64 -6.39
C PRO A 106 -8.89 -1.76 -5.36
N ALA A 107 -8.84 -1.39 -4.09
CA ALA A 107 -9.31 -2.19 -2.97
C ALA A 107 -10.61 -1.55 -2.45
N ASN A 108 -10.59 -1.01 -1.23
CA ASN A 108 -11.79 -0.42 -0.64
C ASN A 108 -12.24 0.88 -1.35
N ALA A 109 -11.40 1.55 -2.15
CA ALA A 109 -11.77 2.85 -2.73
C ALA A 109 -13.02 2.81 -3.61
N LEU A 110 -13.18 1.80 -4.48
CA LEU A 110 -14.39 1.66 -5.30
C LEU A 110 -15.56 1.11 -4.51
N LEU A 111 -15.31 0.21 -3.56
CA LEU A 111 -16.35 -0.34 -2.68
C LEU A 111 -16.96 0.75 -1.79
N ASP A 112 -16.12 1.55 -1.15
CA ASP A 112 -16.53 2.70 -0.33
C ASP A 112 -17.33 3.70 -1.17
N ALA A 113 -16.84 4.04 -2.36
CA ALA A 113 -17.52 4.94 -3.28
C ALA A 113 -18.89 4.40 -3.74
N ALA A 114 -18.98 3.10 -4.02
CA ALA A 114 -20.24 2.44 -4.36
C ALA A 114 -21.22 2.49 -3.19
N VAL A 115 -20.79 2.13 -1.98
CA VAL A 115 -21.64 2.14 -0.79
C VAL A 115 -22.11 3.55 -0.44
N GLU A 116 -21.21 4.54 -0.47
CA GLU A 116 -21.57 5.93 -0.21
C GLU A 116 -22.60 6.44 -1.23
N TYR A 117 -22.41 6.13 -2.52
CA TYR A 117 -23.34 6.49 -3.58
C TYR A 117 -24.71 5.83 -3.41
N LEU A 118 -24.75 4.52 -3.16
CA LEU A 118 -25.98 3.73 -3.09
C LEU A 118 -26.81 3.97 -1.83
N THR A 119 -26.18 4.50 -0.79
CA THR A 119 -26.82 4.75 0.51
C THR A 119 -27.10 6.23 0.76
N ASP A 120 -26.94 7.08 -0.26
CA ASP A 120 -27.03 8.54 -0.17
C ASP A 120 -26.18 9.10 0.99
N GLY A 121 -24.99 8.52 1.20
CA GLY A 121 -24.04 8.90 2.24
C GLY A 121 -24.37 8.45 3.67
N SER A 122 -25.40 7.62 3.87
CA SER A 122 -25.72 7.09 5.21
C SER A 122 -24.73 6.01 5.70
N GLU A 123 -24.03 5.35 4.77
CA GLU A 123 -22.90 4.47 5.03
C GLU A 123 -21.69 4.91 4.20
N SER A 124 -20.47 4.77 4.73
CA SER A 124 -19.23 5.18 4.06
C SER A 124 -18.35 4.02 3.58
N TYR A 125 -18.68 2.78 3.95
CA TYR A 125 -17.97 1.57 3.56
C TYR A 125 -18.86 0.34 3.81
N ASP A 126 -18.57 -0.78 3.15
CA ASP A 126 -19.28 -2.05 3.39
C ASP A 126 -18.78 -2.71 4.69
N LYS A 127 -19.46 -2.41 5.79
CA LYS A 127 -19.07 -2.94 7.10
C LYS A 127 -19.23 -4.46 7.16
N ASP A 128 -18.10 -5.12 7.44
CA ASP A 128 -17.95 -6.57 7.51
C ASP A 128 -18.29 -7.29 6.18
N GLY A 129 -18.22 -6.58 5.04
CA GLY A 129 -18.52 -7.15 3.72
C GLY A 129 -19.96 -7.60 3.53
N ARG A 130 -20.91 -7.06 4.32
CA ARG A 130 -22.28 -7.58 4.41
C ARG A 130 -23.13 -7.29 3.18
N ARG A 131 -22.88 -6.19 2.48
CA ARG A 131 -23.56 -5.88 1.21
C ARG A 131 -23.04 -6.78 0.11
N ALA A 132 -21.72 -6.89 0.00
CA ALA A 132 -21.09 -7.81 -0.96
C ALA A 132 -21.52 -9.27 -0.75
N ALA A 133 -21.73 -9.72 0.50
CA ALA A 133 -22.18 -11.07 0.80
C ALA A 133 -23.65 -11.35 0.40
N ARG A 134 -24.47 -10.31 0.27
CA ARG A 134 -25.89 -10.43 -0.08
C ARG A 134 -26.14 -10.30 -1.58
N GLY A 135 -25.23 -9.65 -2.28
CA GLY A 135 -25.33 -9.42 -3.70
C GLY A 135 -24.89 -10.62 -4.53
N GLU A 136 -25.30 -10.59 -5.79
CA GLU A 136 -24.79 -11.48 -6.82
C GLU A 136 -23.78 -10.72 -7.70
N ILE A 137 -22.69 -11.39 -8.07
CA ILE A 137 -21.67 -10.80 -8.94
C ILE A 137 -22.27 -10.62 -10.34
N HIS A 138 -22.30 -9.39 -10.83
CA HIS A 138 -22.72 -9.09 -12.19
C HIS A 138 -21.55 -9.25 -13.17
N GLU A 139 -21.43 -10.45 -13.75
CA GLU A 139 -20.30 -10.84 -14.61
C GLU A 139 -20.00 -9.86 -15.75
N GLY A 140 -21.03 -9.30 -16.40
CA GLY A 140 -20.83 -8.34 -17.48
C GLY A 140 -20.13 -7.05 -17.03
N LEU A 141 -20.43 -6.59 -15.81
CA LEU A 141 -19.84 -5.38 -15.24
C LEU A 141 -18.44 -5.69 -14.73
N LEU A 142 -18.25 -6.84 -14.08
CA LEU A 142 -16.93 -7.31 -13.68
C LEU A 142 -15.97 -7.37 -14.88
N CYS A 143 -16.41 -7.95 -16.00
CA CYS A 143 -15.63 -8.00 -17.24
C CYS A 143 -15.28 -6.59 -17.75
N SER A 144 -16.27 -5.68 -17.82
CA SER A 144 -16.06 -4.28 -18.23
C SER A 144 -15.05 -3.54 -17.33
N LEU A 145 -15.08 -3.79 -16.02
CA LEU A 145 -14.14 -3.21 -15.07
C LEU A 145 -12.72 -3.77 -15.27
N LEU A 146 -12.59 -5.09 -15.47
CA LEU A 146 -11.31 -5.78 -15.70
C LEU A 146 -10.64 -5.38 -17.04
N GLU A 147 -11.37 -4.77 -17.97
CA GLU A 147 -10.81 -4.26 -19.23
C GLU A 147 -9.96 -3.00 -19.07
N GLU A 148 -9.94 -2.39 -17.89
CA GLU A 148 -9.16 -1.18 -17.62
C GLU A 148 -7.68 -1.36 -17.98
N PRO A 149 -7.13 -0.55 -18.92
CA PRO A 149 -5.75 -0.70 -19.40
C PRO A 149 -4.68 -0.73 -18.30
N TYR A 150 -4.92 -0.09 -17.16
CA TYR A 150 -4.00 -0.09 -16.01
C TYR A 150 -3.57 -1.50 -15.55
N TYR A 151 -4.47 -2.48 -15.58
CA TYR A 151 -4.16 -3.84 -15.09
C TYR A 151 -3.13 -4.57 -15.98
N ARG A 152 -3.00 -4.16 -17.24
CA ARG A 152 -2.04 -4.73 -18.21
C ARG A 152 -0.63 -4.17 -18.06
N LEU A 153 -0.44 -3.09 -17.31
CA LEU A 153 0.88 -2.50 -17.05
C LEU A 153 1.73 -3.42 -16.16
N GLY A 154 3.04 -3.47 -16.44
CA GLY A 154 4.04 -4.11 -15.59
C GLY A 154 4.59 -3.16 -14.50
N PRO A 155 5.25 -3.66 -13.45
CA PRO A 155 5.95 -2.85 -12.45
C PRO A 155 7.18 -2.15 -13.04
N PRO A 156 7.58 -0.97 -12.49
CA PRO A 156 6.88 -0.23 -11.44
C PRO A 156 5.63 0.46 -11.98
N LYS A 157 4.51 0.38 -11.26
CA LYS A 157 3.27 1.10 -11.57
C LYS A 157 2.57 1.53 -10.29
N SER A 158 1.86 2.65 -10.35
CA SER A 158 1.09 3.21 -9.24
C SER A 158 -0.22 3.81 -9.74
N THR A 159 -1.23 3.86 -8.87
CA THR A 159 -2.56 4.39 -9.14
C THR A 159 -3.20 4.90 -7.86
N GLY A 160 -4.41 5.45 -7.98
CA GLY A 160 -5.13 6.02 -6.86
C GLY A 160 -6.58 6.32 -7.20
N LYS A 161 -7.19 7.13 -6.33
CA LYS A 161 -8.56 7.61 -6.50
C LYS A 161 -8.71 8.57 -7.69
N GLU A 162 -7.62 8.99 -8.31
CA GLU A 162 -7.63 9.76 -9.56
C GLU A 162 -8.12 8.92 -10.76
N LEU A 163 -7.88 7.60 -10.75
CA LEU A 163 -8.40 6.68 -11.76
C LEU A 163 -9.61 5.92 -11.23
N PHE A 164 -9.46 5.28 -10.07
CA PHE A 164 -10.50 4.44 -9.49
C PHE A 164 -11.37 5.24 -8.52
N ASN A 165 -12.40 5.89 -9.08
CA ASN A 165 -13.36 6.72 -8.36
C ASN A 165 -14.80 6.47 -8.79
N LEU A 166 -15.75 7.15 -8.14
CA LEU A 166 -17.17 7.04 -8.45
C LEU A 166 -17.50 7.39 -9.92
N PRO A 167 -17.03 8.50 -10.52
CA PRO A 167 -17.24 8.76 -11.94
C PRO A 167 -16.82 7.61 -12.86
N TYR A 168 -15.63 7.03 -12.63
CA TYR A 168 -15.16 5.85 -13.36
C TYR A 168 -16.12 4.67 -13.19
N LEU A 169 -16.57 4.39 -11.96
CA LEU A 169 -17.50 3.29 -11.68
C LEU A 169 -18.84 3.49 -12.39
N LEU A 170 -19.41 4.70 -12.33
CA LEU A 170 -20.69 5.02 -12.96
C LEU A 170 -20.62 4.96 -14.50
N GLU A 171 -19.50 5.37 -15.09
CA GLU A 171 -19.27 5.24 -16.54
C GLU A 171 -19.27 3.76 -16.96
N ARG A 172 -18.59 2.90 -16.18
CA ARG A 172 -18.53 1.45 -16.44
C ARG A 172 -19.86 0.75 -16.18
N LEU A 173 -20.67 1.27 -15.25
CA LEU A 173 -22.00 0.78 -14.89
C LEU A 173 -23.07 1.13 -15.94
N ALA A 174 -23.00 2.31 -16.55
CA ALA A 174 -24.04 2.86 -17.42
C ALA A 174 -24.60 1.91 -18.51
N PRO A 175 -23.79 1.06 -19.19
CA PRO A 175 -24.30 0.12 -20.19
C PRO A 175 -25.21 -0.99 -19.63
N PHE A 176 -25.12 -1.27 -18.33
CA PHE A 176 -25.84 -2.37 -17.66
C PHE A 176 -27.11 -1.90 -16.93
N GLY A 177 -27.35 -0.58 -16.88
CA GLY A 177 -28.47 0.01 -16.16
C GLY A 177 -28.28 0.02 -14.64
N ASP A 178 -29.40 0.10 -13.91
CA ASP A 178 -29.37 0.13 -12.46
C ASP A 178 -29.15 -1.28 -11.90
N LEU A 179 -28.04 -1.47 -11.19
CA LEU A 179 -27.82 -2.65 -10.36
C LEU A 179 -28.34 -2.42 -8.94
N GLY A 180 -28.76 -3.52 -8.29
CA GLY A 180 -29.02 -3.51 -6.86
C GLY A 180 -27.78 -3.09 -6.08
N ALA A 181 -27.99 -2.41 -4.95
CA ALA A 181 -26.89 -1.90 -4.14
C ALA A 181 -25.91 -3.00 -3.69
N ASP A 182 -26.47 -4.17 -3.34
CA ASP A 182 -25.70 -5.31 -2.88
C ASP A 182 -24.95 -5.99 -4.05
N ASP A 183 -25.55 -6.07 -5.25
CA ASP A 183 -24.90 -6.63 -6.46
C ASP A 183 -23.72 -5.79 -6.93
N LEU A 184 -23.86 -4.46 -6.89
CA LEU A 184 -22.75 -3.56 -7.22
C LEU A 184 -21.60 -3.72 -6.22
N ALA A 185 -21.91 -3.81 -4.91
CA ALA A 185 -20.92 -4.06 -3.86
C ALA A 185 -20.21 -5.43 -4.04
N ALA A 186 -20.96 -6.48 -4.36
CA ALA A 186 -20.42 -7.81 -4.65
C ALA A 186 -19.49 -7.77 -5.88
N THR A 187 -19.90 -7.08 -6.94
CA THR A 187 -19.16 -6.97 -8.20
C THR A 187 -17.84 -6.21 -8.04
N VAL A 188 -17.83 -5.07 -7.33
CA VAL A 188 -16.58 -4.31 -7.10
C VAL A 188 -15.66 -5.00 -6.08
N THR A 189 -16.22 -5.78 -5.15
CA THR A 189 -15.42 -6.64 -4.25
C THR A 189 -14.74 -7.76 -5.04
N ALA A 190 -15.47 -8.40 -5.96
CA ALA A 190 -14.92 -9.40 -6.86
C ALA A 190 -13.83 -8.84 -7.78
N LEU A 191 -13.95 -7.58 -8.24
CA LEU A 191 -12.89 -6.90 -9.00
C LEU A 191 -11.56 -6.86 -8.23
N THR A 192 -11.59 -6.46 -6.96
CA THR A 192 -10.38 -6.46 -6.11
C THR A 192 -9.80 -7.87 -5.98
N SER A 193 -10.64 -8.86 -5.71
CA SER A 193 -10.23 -10.27 -5.61
C SER A 193 -9.53 -10.75 -6.88
N ARG A 194 -10.17 -10.59 -8.05
CA ARG A 194 -9.65 -11.00 -9.36
C ARG A 194 -8.34 -10.32 -9.71
N THR A 195 -8.25 -9.00 -9.53
CA THR A 195 -7.03 -8.25 -9.88
C THR A 195 -5.84 -8.62 -8.99
N VAL A 196 -6.09 -8.93 -7.71
CA VAL A 196 -5.05 -9.44 -6.80
C VAL A 196 -4.66 -10.87 -7.18
N ALA A 197 -5.63 -11.74 -7.47
CA ALA A 197 -5.36 -13.12 -7.90
C ALA A 197 -4.51 -13.17 -9.17
N ASP A 198 -4.88 -12.41 -10.21
CA ASP A 198 -4.13 -12.28 -11.45
C ASP A 198 -2.69 -11.79 -11.21
N ALA A 199 -2.50 -10.88 -10.25
CA ALA A 199 -1.17 -10.38 -9.91
C ALA A 199 -0.34 -11.45 -9.18
N LEU A 200 -0.92 -12.20 -8.25
CA LEU A 200 -0.23 -13.27 -7.53
C LEU A 200 0.15 -14.42 -8.46
N GLU A 201 -0.73 -14.80 -9.38
CA GLU A 201 -0.45 -15.81 -10.42
C GLU A 201 0.67 -15.34 -11.36
N ARG A 202 0.62 -14.09 -11.84
CA ARG A 202 1.62 -13.54 -12.76
C ARG A 202 3.05 -13.60 -12.22
N TYR A 203 3.24 -13.50 -10.91
CA TYR A 203 4.55 -13.52 -10.26
C TYR A 203 4.81 -14.82 -9.48
N ASP A 204 4.05 -15.87 -9.76
CA ASP A 204 4.22 -17.21 -9.17
C ASP A 204 4.36 -17.17 -7.64
N VAL A 205 3.54 -16.36 -6.96
CA VAL A 205 3.65 -16.15 -5.51
C VAL A 205 2.98 -17.30 -4.75
N PRO A 206 3.73 -18.15 -4.01
CA PRO A 206 3.15 -19.27 -3.27
C PRO A 206 2.48 -18.85 -1.95
N GLU A 207 2.87 -17.70 -1.39
CA GLU A 207 2.37 -17.20 -0.11
C GLU A 207 2.20 -15.68 -0.13
N VAL A 208 1.02 -15.24 0.31
CA VAL A 208 0.68 -13.82 0.43
C VAL A 208 0.23 -13.53 1.86
N VAL A 209 0.78 -12.45 2.42
CA VAL A 209 0.45 -11.95 3.76
C VAL A 209 -0.31 -10.63 3.61
N ALA A 210 -1.61 -10.67 3.87
CA ALA A 210 -2.50 -9.54 3.75
C ALA A 210 -2.49 -8.63 4.99
N SER A 211 -2.61 -7.33 4.77
CA SER A 211 -2.73 -6.28 5.79
C SER A 211 -3.67 -5.17 5.32
N GLY A 212 -3.90 -4.16 6.17
CA GLY A 212 -4.75 -3.01 5.85
C GLY A 212 -6.24 -3.25 6.16
N GLY A 213 -7.08 -2.22 5.96
CA GLY A 213 -8.49 -2.26 6.38
C GLY A 213 -9.31 -3.35 5.69
N GLY A 214 -8.97 -3.72 4.45
CA GLY A 214 -9.69 -4.74 3.69
C GLY A 214 -9.60 -6.16 4.28
N THR A 215 -8.63 -6.45 5.15
CA THR A 215 -8.59 -7.75 5.86
C THR A 215 -9.73 -7.91 6.85
N SER A 216 -10.39 -6.81 7.24
CA SER A 216 -11.60 -6.82 8.08
C SER A 216 -12.89 -7.05 7.28
N ASN A 217 -12.81 -7.31 5.97
CA ASN A 217 -13.94 -7.70 5.12
C ASN A 217 -13.86 -9.21 4.83
N PRO A 218 -14.61 -10.06 5.57
CA PRO A 218 -14.59 -11.50 5.38
C PRO A 218 -15.02 -11.95 3.98
N THR A 219 -15.91 -11.19 3.33
CA THR A 219 -16.37 -11.49 1.96
C THR A 219 -15.23 -11.33 0.96
N LEU A 220 -14.49 -10.23 1.03
CA LEU A 220 -13.31 -10.00 0.20
C LEU A 220 -12.25 -11.08 0.44
N MET A 221 -11.95 -11.39 1.70
CA MET A 221 -10.94 -12.40 2.05
C MET A 221 -11.36 -13.80 1.61
N GLY A 222 -12.66 -14.12 1.67
CA GLY A 222 -13.23 -15.37 1.17
C GLY A 222 -13.11 -15.48 -0.35
N MET A 223 -13.56 -14.46 -1.09
CA MET A 223 -13.42 -14.41 -2.56
C MET A 223 -11.95 -14.55 -2.98
N LEU A 224 -11.03 -13.86 -2.29
CA LEU A 224 -9.61 -13.96 -2.60
C LEU A 224 -9.09 -15.38 -2.38
N GLN A 225 -9.45 -16.03 -1.27
CA GLN A 225 -9.05 -17.41 -1.03
C GLN A 225 -9.59 -18.39 -2.08
N GLU A 226 -10.82 -18.17 -2.58
CA GLU A 226 -11.42 -18.94 -3.65
C GLU A 226 -10.73 -18.72 -5.01
N ASP A 227 -10.32 -17.48 -5.29
CA ASP A 227 -9.62 -17.12 -6.53
C ASP A 227 -8.16 -17.59 -6.57
N VAL A 228 -7.52 -17.77 -5.40
CA VAL A 228 -6.14 -18.28 -5.30
C VAL A 228 -6.02 -19.56 -4.45
N PRO A 229 -6.66 -20.68 -4.86
CA PRO A 229 -6.74 -21.89 -4.03
C PRO A 229 -5.39 -22.59 -3.79
N ARG A 230 -4.36 -22.23 -4.56
CA ARG A 230 -2.99 -22.76 -4.42
C ARG A 230 -2.04 -21.84 -3.66
N VAL A 231 -2.46 -20.60 -3.39
CA VAL A 231 -1.65 -19.62 -2.67
C VAL A 231 -2.03 -19.68 -1.20
N ARG A 232 -1.01 -19.69 -0.33
CA ARG A 232 -1.21 -19.56 1.11
C ARG A 232 -1.55 -18.11 1.44
N LEU A 233 -2.85 -17.82 1.59
CA LEU A 233 -3.32 -16.52 2.07
C LEU A 233 -3.29 -16.50 3.60
N ARG A 234 -2.48 -15.61 4.16
CA ARG A 234 -2.38 -15.33 5.58
C ARG A 234 -2.65 -13.87 5.85
N THR A 235 -2.88 -13.51 7.11
CA THR A 235 -2.88 -12.10 7.50
C THR A 235 -1.63 -11.77 8.30
N ILE A 236 -1.29 -10.48 8.38
CA ILE A 236 -0.09 -10.05 9.09
C ILE A 236 -0.20 -10.27 10.62
N GLU A 237 -1.41 -10.50 11.14
CA GLU A 237 -1.64 -10.97 12.51
C GLU A 237 -1.01 -12.33 12.79
N ASP A 238 -0.95 -13.23 11.80
CA ASP A 238 -0.28 -14.53 11.93
C ASP A 238 1.23 -14.36 12.20
N TRP A 239 1.77 -13.17 11.92
CA TRP A 239 3.15 -12.75 12.18
C TRP A 239 3.30 -11.91 13.45
N GLY A 240 2.26 -11.83 14.28
CA GLY A 240 2.26 -11.09 15.55
C GLY A 240 2.10 -9.57 15.40
N ILE A 241 1.73 -9.09 14.21
CA ILE A 241 1.56 -7.65 13.93
C ILE A 241 0.07 -7.36 13.75
N PRO A 242 -0.53 -6.43 14.52
CA PRO A 242 -1.89 -5.98 14.24
C PRO A 242 -1.98 -5.34 12.84
N SER A 243 -2.92 -5.75 11.98
CA SER A 243 -3.04 -5.22 10.60
C SER A 243 -3.08 -3.70 10.53
N GLY A 244 -3.81 -3.06 11.46
CA GLY A 244 -3.92 -1.60 11.53
C GLY A 244 -2.64 -0.88 12.00
N ALA A 245 -1.63 -1.62 12.48
CA ALA A 245 -0.40 -1.05 13.00
C ALA A 245 0.80 -1.19 12.05
N LYS A 246 0.70 -1.97 10.96
CA LYS A 246 1.82 -2.25 10.05
C LYS A 246 2.58 -0.98 9.62
N GLU A 247 1.86 0.06 9.19
CA GLU A 247 2.49 1.31 8.78
C GLU A 247 3.24 2.00 9.93
N ALA A 248 2.70 1.97 11.14
CA ALA A 248 3.38 2.52 12.31
C ALA A 248 4.69 1.77 12.61
N TYR A 249 4.69 0.44 12.50
CA TYR A 249 5.92 -0.36 12.60
C TYR A 249 6.91 -0.02 11.49
N ALA A 250 6.46 0.12 10.24
CA ALA A 250 7.31 0.49 9.12
C ALA A 250 7.97 1.86 9.32
N PHE A 251 7.22 2.87 9.80
CA PHE A 251 7.78 4.19 10.06
C PHE A 251 8.70 4.23 11.29
N ALA A 252 8.40 3.43 12.32
CA ALA A 252 9.31 3.25 13.46
C ALA A 252 10.64 2.61 13.02
N LEU A 253 10.57 1.59 12.17
CA LEU A 253 11.74 0.95 11.56
C LEU A 253 12.53 1.95 10.71
N ILE A 254 11.89 2.74 9.85
CA ILE A 254 12.57 3.78 9.06
C ILE A 254 13.24 4.79 9.99
N GLY A 255 12.58 5.20 11.08
CA GLY A 255 13.19 6.05 12.10
C GLY A 255 14.45 5.44 12.71
N PHE A 256 14.40 4.15 13.08
CA PHE A 256 15.55 3.39 13.56
C PHE A 256 16.68 3.37 12.54
N LEU A 257 16.39 3.04 11.28
CA LEU A 257 17.38 3.00 10.20
C LEU A 257 18.03 4.38 10.02
N SER A 258 17.22 5.44 9.99
CA SER A 258 17.68 6.81 9.81
C SER A 258 18.63 7.28 10.89
N VAL A 259 18.32 7.05 12.17
CA VAL A 259 19.19 7.48 13.27
C VAL A 259 20.49 6.69 13.34
N HIS A 260 20.54 5.48 12.78
CA HIS A 260 21.75 4.65 12.66
C HIS A 260 22.50 4.85 11.33
N GLY A 261 22.08 5.82 10.50
CA GLY A 261 22.72 6.11 9.21
C GLY A 261 22.50 5.04 8.14
N LEU A 262 21.47 4.21 8.28
CA LEU A 262 21.12 3.16 7.34
C LEU A 262 20.05 3.62 6.33
N PRO A 263 20.07 3.14 5.08
CA PRO A 263 19.02 3.41 4.11
C PRO A 263 17.64 2.93 4.56
N GLY A 264 16.60 3.70 4.23
CA GLY A 264 15.21 3.38 4.56
C GLY A 264 14.31 3.08 3.36
N ASN A 265 14.82 3.23 2.14
CA ASN A 265 14.10 2.90 0.91
C ASN A 265 14.65 1.61 0.27
N VAL A 266 13.81 0.99 -0.56
CA VAL A 266 14.19 -0.13 -1.43
C VAL A 266 14.16 0.39 -2.87
N PRO A 267 15.32 0.63 -3.53
CA PRO A 267 15.39 1.26 -4.84
C PRO A 267 14.53 0.59 -5.91
N SER A 268 14.51 -0.74 -5.92
CA SER A 268 13.70 -1.55 -6.83
C SER A 268 12.18 -1.46 -6.58
N CYS A 269 11.77 -1.02 -5.39
CA CYS A 269 10.36 -0.76 -5.08
C CYS A 269 9.96 0.68 -5.39
N THR A 270 10.83 1.67 -5.14
CA THR A 270 10.48 3.10 -5.27
C THR A 270 10.90 3.71 -6.61
N GLY A 271 11.77 3.04 -7.38
CA GLY A 271 12.38 3.59 -8.60
C GLY A 271 13.56 4.53 -8.33
N ALA A 272 14.02 4.66 -7.09
CA ALA A 272 15.20 5.47 -6.78
C ALA A 272 16.47 4.89 -7.41
N ARG A 273 17.45 5.75 -7.73
CA ARG A 273 18.73 5.31 -8.31
C ARG A 273 19.64 4.61 -7.30
N SER A 274 19.42 4.85 -6.01
CA SER A 274 20.25 4.33 -4.94
C SER A 274 19.48 4.25 -3.63
N ALA A 275 19.92 3.35 -2.75
CA ALA A 275 19.44 3.31 -1.37
C ALA A 275 19.95 4.55 -0.62
N VAL A 276 19.08 5.23 0.13
CA VAL A 276 19.39 6.48 0.83
C VAL A 276 18.78 6.50 2.24
N VAL A 277 19.48 7.19 3.15
CA VAL A 277 18.95 7.52 4.47
C VAL A 277 17.77 8.46 4.30
N LEU A 278 16.63 8.11 4.92
CA LEU A 278 15.39 8.87 4.77
C LEU A 278 15.20 9.89 5.89
N GLY A 279 14.45 10.94 5.56
CA GLY A 279 13.98 11.93 6.52
C GLY A 279 14.99 13.00 6.94
N SER A 280 14.52 13.79 7.91
CA SER A 280 15.23 14.87 8.60
C SER A 280 14.98 14.77 10.10
N ILE A 281 15.99 15.06 10.92
CA ILE A 281 15.93 14.91 12.37
C ILE A 281 15.68 16.26 13.02
N THR A 282 14.58 16.37 13.76
CA THR A 282 14.33 17.49 14.69
C THR A 282 14.78 17.06 16.09
N PRO A 283 15.69 17.81 16.75
CA PRO A 283 16.14 17.50 18.11
C PRO A 283 14.99 17.45 19.13
N GLY A 284 15.17 16.63 20.17
CA GLY A 284 14.30 16.58 21.34
C GLY A 284 14.62 17.67 22.37
N ARG A 285 14.23 17.44 23.63
CA ARG A 285 14.56 18.37 24.76
C ARG A 285 16.02 18.30 25.18
N SER A 286 16.64 17.14 25.04
CA SER A 286 18.06 16.93 25.36
C SER A 286 18.95 17.21 24.15
N PRO A 287 20.25 17.49 24.35
CA PRO A 287 21.22 17.54 23.26
C PRO A 287 21.09 16.31 22.35
N LEU A 288 21.03 16.53 21.04
CA LEU A 288 20.89 15.44 20.08
C LEU A 288 22.18 14.61 20.08
N VAL A 289 22.08 13.38 20.57
CA VAL A 289 23.12 12.36 20.47
C VAL A 289 22.53 11.23 19.65
N LEU A 290 23.09 11.00 18.46
CA LEU A 290 22.70 9.88 17.60
C LEU A 290 23.47 8.63 18.04
N PRO A 291 22.88 7.43 17.89
CA PRO A 291 23.62 6.19 18.09
C PRO A 291 24.78 6.08 17.09
N ASP A 292 25.76 5.25 17.43
CA ASP A 292 26.85 4.94 16.51
C ASP A 292 26.28 4.35 15.20
N PRO A 293 26.79 4.78 14.03
CA PRO A 293 26.35 4.23 12.77
C PRO A 293 26.58 2.72 12.71
N VAL A 294 25.59 1.99 12.23
CA VAL A 294 25.72 0.54 12.05
C VAL A 294 26.34 0.31 10.67
N SER A 295 27.40 -0.50 10.60
CA SER A 295 28.15 -0.74 9.36
C SER A 295 27.51 -1.79 8.45
N ARG A 296 26.53 -2.55 8.94
CA ARG A 296 25.83 -3.61 8.20
C ARG A 296 24.31 -3.40 8.30
N ALA A 297 23.64 -3.31 7.16
CA ALA A 297 22.20 -3.27 7.11
C ALA A 297 21.59 -4.58 7.65
N PRO A 298 20.46 -4.52 8.37
CA PRO A 298 19.74 -5.73 8.78
C PRO A 298 19.30 -6.52 7.55
N GLY A 299 19.37 -7.84 7.63
CA GLY A 299 18.89 -8.74 6.56
C GLY A 299 17.50 -9.31 6.80
N HIS A 300 17.03 -9.27 8.05
CA HIS A 300 15.71 -9.76 8.44
C HIS A 300 15.16 -8.97 9.62
N LEU A 301 13.83 -8.97 9.77
CA LEU A 301 13.09 -8.41 10.88
C LEU A 301 12.32 -9.54 11.56
N ARG A 302 12.45 -9.63 12.90
CA ARG A 302 11.66 -10.53 13.72
C ARG A 302 10.79 -9.72 14.68
N ILE A 303 9.50 -10.03 14.72
CA ILE A 303 8.58 -9.49 15.72
C ILE A 303 8.50 -10.49 16.86
N GLU A 304 8.91 -10.06 18.05
CA GLU A 304 8.77 -10.85 19.27
C GLU A 304 7.62 -10.25 20.09
N ALA A 305 6.65 -11.07 20.47
CA ALA A 305 5.65 -10.65 21.44
C ALA A 305 6.38 -10.27 22.72
N SER A 306 6.15 -9.05 23.22
CA SER A 306 6.73 -8.61 24.49
C SER A 306 6.33 -9.62 25.56
N VAL A 307 7.30 -10.33 26.14
CA VAL A 307 7.07 -11.05 27.40
C VAL A 307 6.66 -9.97 28.38
N PRO A 308 5.45 -10.02 28.99
CA PRO A 308 5.11 -9.08 30.04
C PRO A 308 6.19 -9.18 31.10
N SER A 309 6.88 -8.08 31.39
CA SER A 309 7.83 -8.02 32.50
C SER A 309 7.11 -8.50 33.76
N ILE A 310 7.54 -9.63 34.30
CA ILE A 310 7.05 -10.20 35.57
C ILE A 310 7.39 -9.25 36.71
#